data_AF-A0AAE4CCN1-F1
#
_entry.id   AF-A0AAE4CCN1-F1
#
_cell.length_a   1.000
_cell.length_b   1.000
_cell.length_c   1.000
_cell.angle_alpha   90.00
_cell.angle_beta   90.00
_cell.angle_gamma   90.00
#
_symmetry.space_group_name_H-M   'P 1'
#
loop_
_entity.id
_entity.type
_entity.pdbx_description
1 polymer ?
#
loop_
_entity_poly.entity_id
_entity_poly.type
_entity_poly.pdbx_seq_one_letter_code
_entity_poly.pdbx_strand_id
1 'polypeptide(L)'
;MSEIYEFQMDADGNGTDDYVVAEQFEDGSIYTVADLDGDGLADVATVDYDGDGVAEETYEVPGGYTSLAAEEVTVTYSETVTYTSY
;
A
#
# COMPACT_ATOMS: atom_id res chain seq x y z
N MET A 1 0.72 -14.69 -12.78
CA MET A 1 0.63 -14.87 -11.32
C MET A 1 1.27 -13.66 -10.69
N SER A 2 0.61 -12.99 -9.75
CA SER A 2 1.26 -11.96 -8.95
C SER A 2 2.05 -12.61 -7.80
N GLU A 3 3.07 -11.92 -7.34
CA GLU A 3 3.84 -12.31 -6.15
C GLU A 3 3.60 -11.27 -5.06
N ILE A 4 3.25 -11.73 -3.86
CA ILE A 4 3.02 -10.88 -2.69
C ILE A 4 4.25 -10.97 -1.79
N TYR A 5 4.73 -9.80 -1.38
CA TYR A 5 5.85 -9.60 -0.48
C TYR A 5 5.38 -8.85 0.75
N GLU A 6 5.60 -9.41 1.93
CA GLU A 6 5.24 -8.80 3.20
C GLU A 6 6.50 -8.51 4.02
N PHE A 7 6.59 -7.31 4.58
CA PHE A 7 7.70 -6.90 5.43
C PHE A 7 7.26 -5.87 6.47
N GLN A 8 8.05 -5.78 7.54
CA GLN A 8 7.87 -4.78 8.58
C GLN A 8 9.04 -3.81 8.51
N MET A 9 8.74 -2.52 8.33
CA MET A 9 9.74 -1.46 8.30
C MET A 9 9.15 -0.15 8.80
N ASP A 10 9.98 0.68 9.42
CA ASP A 10 9.65 2.08 9.74
C ASP A 10 9.53 2.89 8.44
N ALA A 11 8.31 2.99 7.91
CA ALA A 11 7.99 3.60 6.62
C ALA A 11 7.79 5.12 6.75
N ASP A 12 7.28 5.60 7.88
CA ASP A 12 7.08 7.03 8.15
C ASP A 12 8.26 7.70 8.91
N GLY A 13 9.21 6.92 9.44
CA GLY A 13 10.37 7.41 10.18
C GLY A 13 10.07 7.74 11.64
N ASN A 14 8.98 7.23 12.21
CA ASN A 14 8.58 7.46 13.59
C ASN A 14 9.30 6.55 14.60
N GLY A 15 10.06 5.54 14.12
CA GLY A 15 10.83 4.60 14.93
C GLY A 15 10.04 3.39 15.45
N THR A 16 8.82 3.16 14.95
CA THR A 16 8.07 1.91 15.07
C THR A 16 7.99 1.22 13.72
N ASP A 17 7.98 -0.10 13.71
CA ASP A 17 7.87 -0.86 12.46
C ASP A 17 6.42 -0.81 11.96
N ASP A 18 6.23 -0.34 10.73
CA ASP A 18 4.95 -0.32 10.03
C ASP A 18 4.77 -1.62 9.24
N TYR A 19 3.53 -2.03 9.02
CA TYR A 19 3.23 -3.24 8.24
C TYR A 19 3.08 -2.88 6.76
N VAL A 20 3.96 -3.42 5.92
CA VAL A 20 4.02 -3.09 4.50
C VAL A 20 3.86 -4.34 3.64
N VAL A 21 3.02 -4.25 2.62
CA VAL A 21 2.78 -5.32 1.65
C VAL A 21 2.96 -4.77 0.25
N ALA A 22 3.74 -5.46 -0.56
CA ALA A 22 3.93 -5.18 -1.97
C ALA A 22 3.42 -6.35 -2.81
N GLU A 23 2.60 -6.07 -3.82
CA GLU A 23 2.17 -7.04 -4.83
C GLU A 23 2.81 -6.68 -6.17
N GLN A 24 3.64 -7.59 -6.68
CA GLN A 24 4.22 -7.48 -8.01
C GLN A 24 3.36 -8.25 -9.02
N PHE A 25 2.96 -7.56 -10.08
CA PHE A 25 2.19 -8.11 -11.19
C PHE A 25 3.11 -8.58 -12.32
N GLU A 26 2.59 -9.47 -13.16
CA GLU A 26 3.32 -10.03 -14.32
C GLU A 26 3.64 -9.00 -15.41
N ASP A 27 2.95 -7.85 -15.40
CA ASP A 27 3.20 -6.74 -16.32
C ASP A 27 4.38 -5.87 -15.88
N GLY A 28 4.96 -6.13 -14.71
CA GLY A 28 6.06 -5.37 -14.12
C GLY A 28 5.61 -4.32 -13.11
N SER A 29 4.31 -4.06 -12.99
CA SER A 29 3.80 -3.11 -12.01
C SER A 29 3.87 -3.67 -10.58
N ILE A 30 4.10 -2.79 -9.62
CA ILE A 30 4.21 -3.09 -8.20
C ILE A 30 3.25 -2.17 -7.44
N TYR A 31 2.39 -2.79 -6.63
CA TYR A 31 1.45 -2.08 -5.77
C TYR A 31 1.90 -2.27 -4.34
N THR A 32 2.22 -1.19 -3.63
CA THR A 32 2.67 -1.26 -2.23
C THR A 32 1.65 -0.59 -1.33
N VAL A 33 1.36 -1.18 -0.18
CA VAL A 33 0.48 -0.61 0.83
C VAL A 33 1.16 -0.67 2.20
N ALA A 34 0.96 0.36 3.01
CA ALA A 34 1.54 0.47 4.35
C ALA A 34 0.47 0.85 5.38
N ASP A 35 0.47 0.14 6.50
CA ASP A 35 -0.29 0.42 7.73
C ASP A 35 0.65 1.10 8.71
N LEU A 36 0.42 2.41 8.94
CA LEU A 36 1.30 3.28 9.73
C LEU A 36 0.82 3.42 11.18
N ASP A 37 -0.46 3.17 11.45
CA ASP A 37 -1.03 3.29 12.79
C ASP A 37 -1.24 1.93 13.49
N GLY A 38 -1.00 0.83 12.77
CA GLY A 38 -1.04 -0.54 13.26
C GLY A 38 -2.46 -1.04 13.55
N ASP A 39 -3.48 -0.42 12.94
CA ASP A 39 -4.88 -0.82 13.10
C ASP A 39 -5.28 -2.03 12.25
N GLY A 40 -4.38 -2.50 11.37
CA GLY A 40 -4.57 -3.61 10.46
C GLY A 40 -5.15 -3.21 9.09
N LEU A 41 -5.24 -1.91 8.82
CA LEU A 41 -5.68 -1.34 7.55
C LEU A 41 -4.58 -0.45 6.98
N ALA A 42 -4.50 -0.34 5.64
CA ALA A 42 -3.49 0.53 5.04
C ALA A 42 -3.89 2.00 5.13
N ASP A 43 -2.92 2.82 5.55
CA ASP A 43 -2.97 4.28 5.54
C ASP A 43 -2.43 4.88 4.25
N VAL A 44 -1.52 4.18 3.58
CA VAL A 44 -0.90 4.63 2.33
C VAL A 44 -0.86 3.49 1.32
N ALA A 45 -1.17 3.81 0.06
CA ALA A 45 -1.01 2.90 -1.07
C ALA A 45 -0.24 3.58 -2.19
N THR A 46 0.71 2.89 -2.80
CA THR A 46 1.51 3.38 -3.92
C THR A 46 1.46 2.40 -5.09
N VAL A 47 1.58 2.95 -6.30
CA VAL A 47 1.63 2.18 -7.54
C VAL A 47 2.86 2.61 -8.31
N ASP A 48 3.71 1.64 -8.58
CA ASP A 48 4.86 1.70 -9.48
C ASP A 48 4.47 0.93 -10.75
N TYR A 49 4.27 1.64 -11.86
CA TYR A 49 3.80 1.05 -13.11
C TYR A 49 4.92 0.40 -13.93
N ASP A 50 6.17 0.80 -13.72
CA ASP A 50 7.31 0.34 -14.52
C ASP A 50 8.31 -0.55 -13.75
N GLY A 51 8.08 -0.74 -12.45
CA GLY A 51 8.81 -1.62 -11.56
C GLY A 51 10.23 -1.12 -11.28
N ASP A 52 10.50 0.18 -11.43
CA ASP A 52 11.83 0.75 -11.22
C ASP A 52 12.14 1.02 -9.74
N GLY A 53 11.16 0.82 -8.85
CA GLY A 53 11.25 1.04 -7.41
C GLY A 53 10.84 2.44 -6.98
N VAL A 54 10.38 3.29 -7.90
CA VAL A 54 9.79 4.59 -7.64
C VAL A 54 8.30 4.51 -7.95
N ALA A 55 7.45 4.94 -7.01
CA ALA A 55 6.02 5.00 -7.27
C ALA A 55 5.66 6.21 -8.13
N GLU A 56 4.91 5.99 -9.21
CA GLU A 56 4.30 7.06 -10.00
C GLU A 56 3.08 7.65 -9.31
N GLU A 57 2.31 6.81 -8.61
CA GLU A 57 1.10 7.22 -7.90
C GLU A 57 1.18 6.86 -6.43
N THR A 58 0.71 7.78 -5.59
CA THR A 58 0.58 7.60 -4.15
C THR A 58 -0.80 8.06 -3.72
N TYR A 59 -1.45 7.25 -2.91
CA TYR A 59 -2.77 7.42 -2.38
C TYR A 59 -2.67 7.42 -0.86
N GLU A 60 -3.02 8.53 -0.23
CA GLU A 60 -3.26 8.57 1.20
C GLU A 60 -4.70 8.12 1.46
N VAL A 61 -4.83 7.11 2.29
CA VAL A 61 -6.07 6.40 2.58
C VAL A 61 -6.30 6.39 4.10
N PRO A 62 -6.55 7.58 4.70
CA PRO A 62 -6.69 7.71 6.14
C PRO A 62 -7.90 6.92 6.65
N GLY A 63 -7.65 5.91 7.48
CA GLY A 63 -8.70 5.05 8.06
C GLY A 63 -9.05 3.81 7.25
N GLY A 64 -8.18 3.39 6.32
CA GLY A 64 -8.10 1.99 5.94
C GLY A 64 -9.04 1.50 4.84
N TYR A 65 -8.47 1.12 3.69
CA TYR A 65 -9.23 0.71 2.51
C TYR A 65 -8.80 -0.67 1.96
N THR A 66 -7.89 -1.33 2.68
CA THR A 66 -7.37 -2.66 2.33
C THR A 66 -7.28 -3.52 3.58
N SER A 67 -7.88 -4.71 3.55
CA SER A 67 -7.49 -5.77 4.49
C SER A 67 -6.24 -6.44 3.94
N LEU A 68 -5.11 -6.29 4.64
CA LEU A 68 -3.88 -6.97 4.29
C LEU A 68 -3.97 -8.43 4.77
N ALA A 69 -4.70 -9.26 4.02
CA ALA A 69 -4.71 -10.69 4.26
C ALA A 69 -3.67 -11.35 3.35
N ALA A 70 -2.71 -12.07 3.95
CA ALA A 70 -1.57 -12.73 3.31
C ALA A 70 -1.89 -13.70 2.14
N GLU A 71 -3.17 -13.94 1.84
CA GLU A 71 -3.59 -14.75 0.69
C GLU A 71 -4.33 -13.95 -0.39
N GLU A 72 -4.89 -12.76 -0.10
CA GLU A 72 -5.56 -11.89 -1.08
C GLU A 72 -5.46 -10.42 -0.66
N VAL A 73 -4.64 -9.63 -1.36
CA VAL A 73 -4.67 -8.16 -1.26
C VAL A 73 -5.96 -7.68 -1.91
N THR A 74 -7.01 -7.50 -1.11
CA THR A 74 -8.32 -7.06 -1.61
C THR A 74 -8.42 -5.55 -1.48
N VAL A 75 -8.13 -4.83 -2.57
CA VAL A 75 -8.30 -3.37 -2.63
C VAL A 75 -9.78 -3.05 -2.81
N THR A 76 -10.45 -2.67 -1.72
CA THR A 76 -11.88 -2.33 -1.74
C THR A 76 -12.05 -0.82 -1.57
N TYR A 77 -12.19 -0.10 -2.69
CA TYR A 77 -12.53 1.32 -2.67
C TYR A 77 -13.99 1.51 -2.24
N SER A 78 -14.28 1.69 -0.95
CA SER A 78 -15.57 2.24 -0.55
C SER A 78 -15.54 3.75 -0.76
N GLU A 79 -16.23 4.21 -1.80
CA GLU A 79 -16.39 5.60 -2.23
C GLU A 79 -16.23 6.65 -1.12
N THR A 80 -15.07 7.32 -1.07
CA THR A 80 -14.88 8.78 -1.26
C THR A 80 -13.43 9.14 -0.93
N VAL A 81 -12.53 9.04 -1.93
CA VAL A 81 -11.20 9.64 -1.83
C VAL A 81 -11.37 11.14 -2.03
N THR A 82 -11.22 11.92 -0.96
CA THR A 82 -11.32 13.38 -1.03
C THR A 82 -10.01 13.92 -1.60
N TYR A 83 -10.00 14.25 -2.89
CA TYR A 83 -8.87 14.93 -3.52
C TYR A 83 -8.67 16.30 -2.88
N THR A 84 -7.57 16.49 -2.14
CA THR A 84 -7.08 17.84 -1.83
C THR A 84 -5.94 18.17 -2.77
N SER A 85 -6.28 18.78 -3.90
CA SER A 85 -5.27 19.43 -4.76
C SER A 85 -4.76 20.67 -4.03
N TYR A 86 -3.45 20.75 -3.79
CA TYR A 86 -2.76 22.01 -3.45
C TYR A 86 -2.28 22.73 -4.72
#